data_AF-A0A972U379-F1
#
_entry.id   AF-A0A972U379-F1
#
_cell.length_a   1.000
_cell.length_b   1.000
_cell.length_c   1.000
_cell.angle_alpha   90.00
_cell.angle_beta   90.00
_cell.angle_gamma   90.00
#
_symmetry.space_group_name_H-M   'P 1'
#
loop_
_entity.id
_entity.type
_entity.pdbx_description
1 polymer ?
#
loop_
_entity_poly.entity_id
_entity_poly.type
_entity_poly.pdbx_seq_one_letter_code
_entity_poly.pdbx_strand_id
1 'polypeptide(L)'
;MELCRFGRVLVLGATLSISAGSIGGCGQLSASTSDDGLSVVIPAAASADMAESPQALPARQIAEPADAVVPETLTHTPRTLTITGSGDILIHPSLAAQAAANGGASDPDFAPLLADVKPLISKADYSICHAETPFSPPGYRQPSPHYYVHPNLATGIKAGGFDDCSIASNWTFDKGIEGVRRTIKSLNSAGVNQAGAAANPRAQRVAVRDVNGIRVAHLSYTDPGDSPGVQGSEWAVNRQTPAEIAADARLARDQGAEIVVVSLAMGEMGSVELSGSQKSAAKTITAGGDVDYVIGHGSHTVQPAQKFNDTWVVWHGNLISSFFPDQTRMLTGLVSGVTFTEVSDGHFDVTSLEGYPVASSKGTSARSIDIVRAGCGGSGQYASQWQMIVDAESKAIALGMQFPEPCK
;
A
#
# COMPACT_ATOMS: atom_id res chain seq x y z
N MET A 1 -0.85 -30.02 24.07
CA MET A 1 -0.32 -30.68 22.87
C MET A 1 -1.40 -31.56 22.29
N GLU A 2 -2.21 -31.00 21.38
CA GLU A 2 -3.07 -31.75 20.48
C GLU A 2 -2.92 -31.10 19.10
N LEU A 3 -2.44 -31.90 18.15
CA LEU A 3 -2.22 -31.52 16.76
C LEU A 3 -3.52 -31.76 15.99
N CYS A 4 -4.14 -30.69 15.47
CA CYS A 4 -5.20 -30.83 14.48
C CYS A 4 -4.60 -31.26 13.13
N ARG A 5 -5.00 -32.44 12.68
CA ARG A 5 -4.67 -33.03 11.38
C ARG A 5 -5.45 -32.32 10.27
N PHE A 6 -4.74 -31.84 9.24
CA PHE A 6 -5.36 -31.53 7.95
C PHE A 6 -5.63 -32.81 7.16
N GLY A 7 -6.86 -32.97 6.69
CA GLY A 7 -7.29 -34.06 5.82
C GLY A 7 -6.59 -33.98 4.47
N ARG A 8 -5.89 -35.07 4.09
CA ARG A 8 -5.38 -35.29 2.74
C ARG A 8 -6.53 -35.78 1.84
N VAL A 9 -6.73 -35.13 0.71
CA VAL A 9 -7.52 -35.67 -0.40
C VAL A 9 -6.75 -36.86 -0.99
N LEU A 10 -7.41 -38.02 -0.98
CA LEU A 10 -6.93 -39.27 -1.57
C LEU A 10 -7.09 -39.17 -3.10
N VAL A 11 -6.00 -39.14 -3.86
CA VAL A 11 -6.02 -39.46 -5.29
C VAL A 11 -5.68 -40.93 -5.42
N LEU A 12 -6.68 -41.76 -5.72
CA LEU A 12 -6.47 -43.17 -6.05
C LEU A 12 -5.69 -43.27 -7.37
N GLY A 13 -4.48 -43.83 -7.29
CA GLY A 13 -3.70 -44.23 -8.44
C GLY A 13 -4.28 -45.52 -9.05
N ALA A 14 -4.58 -45.47 -10.35
CA ALA A 14 -4.80 -46.66 -11.16
C ALA A 14 -3.57 -46.90 -12.02
N THR A 15 -2.79 -47.91 -11.64
CA THR A 15 -1.72 -48.50 -12.46
C THR A 15 -2.34 -49.34 -13.57
N LEU A 16 -2.00 -49.07 -14.83
CA LEU A 16 -2.28 -49.98 -15.95
C LEU A 16 -0.97 -50.63 -16.41
N SER A 17 -0.91 -51.95 -16.25
CA SER A 17 0.17 -52.84 -16.66
C SER A 17 0.16 -53.07 -18.16
N ILE A 18 1.34 -53.07 -18.77
CA ILE A 18 1.57 -53.47 -20.16
C ILE A 18 1.76 -54.99 -20.20
N SER A 19 0.98 -55.70 -21.01
CA SER A 19 1.28 -57.07 -21.45
C SER A 19 0.74 -57.28 -22.85
N ALA A 20 1.62 -57.70 -23.75
CA ALA A 20 1.36 -57.99 -25.15
C ALA A 20 0.65 -59.35 -25.34
N GLY A 21 -0.13 -59.49 -26.41
CA GLY A 21 -0.66 -60.78 -26.87
C GLY A 21 -1.85 -60.68 -27.82
N SER A 22 -1.54 -60.66 -29.12
CA SER A 22 -2.37 -60.83 -30.33
C SER A 22 -3.39 -61.99 -30.21
N ILE A 23 -4.56 -62.05 -30.86
CA ILE A 23 -4.96 -62.11 -32.30
C ILE A 23 -6.51 -61.99 -32.26
N GLY A 24 -7.28 -61.39 -33.17
CA GLY A 24 -7.10 -60.82 -34.50
C GLY A 24 -8.49 -60.40 -35.03
N GLY A 25 -8.53 -59.65 -36.13
CA GLY A 25 -9.78 -59.45 -36.89
C GLY A 25 -10.04 -58.05 -37.45
N CYS A 26 -9.40 -57.77 -38.59
CA CYS A 26 -9.80 -56.87 -39.69
C CYS A 26 -10.10 -55.38 -39.42
N GLY A 27 -9.19 -54.52 -39.92
CA GLY A 27 -9.41 -53.10 -40.20
C GLY A 27 -8.12 -52.29 -40.25
N GLN A 28 -7.26 -52.50 -41.25
CA GLN A 28 -6.15 -51.61 -41.63
C GLN A 28 -6.59 -50.76 -42.84
N LEU A 29 -6.04 -49.59 -43.19
CA LEU A 29 -5.24 -48.52 -42.57
C LEU A 29 -5.15 -47.45 -43.68
N SER A 30 -5.18 -46.19 -43.27
CA SER A 30 -4.42 -45.03 -43.79
C SER A 30 -4.59 -44.47 -45.21
N ALA A 31 -4.79 -43.13 -45.17
CA ALA A 31 -4.22 -42.06 -45.99
C ALA A 31 -4.71 -41.85 -47.43
N SER A 32 -5.42 -40.75 -47.65
CA SER A 32 -5.11 -39.79 -48.72
C SER A 32 -5.77 -38.44 -48.44
N THR A 33 -5.03 -37.38 -48.76
CA THR A 33 -5.41 -35.96 -48.74
C THR A 33 -6.11 -35.57 -50.03
N SER A 34 -7.13 -34.72 -49.93
CA SER A 34 -7.72 -33.84 -50.97
C SER A 34 -8.95 -33.20 -50.32
N ASP A 35 -9.45 -32.03 -50.67
CA ASP A 35 -9.00 -30.81 -51.36
C ASP A 35 -10.23 -29.88 -51.23
N ASP A 36 -10.09 -28.64 -51.67
CA ASP A 36 -11.16 -27.63 -51.89
C ASP A 36 -11.65 -26.84 -50.66
N GLY A 37 -11.44 -25.52 -50.57
CA GLY A 37 -10.84 -24.62 -51.54
C GLY A 37 -10.71 -23.21 -50.94
N LEU A 38 -9.51 -22.66 -51.07
CA LEU A 38 -9.20 -21.25 -50.89
C LEU A 38 -8.56 -20.79 -52.20
N SER A 39 -9.18 -19.88 -52.93
CA SER A 39 -8.56 -19.25 -54.09
C SER A 39 -8.12 -17.83 -53.75
N VAL A 40 -6.81 -17.67 -53.58
CA VAL A 40 -6.11 -16.39 -53.71
C VAL A 40 -5.35 -16.43 -55.04
N VAL A 41 -5.57 -15.45 -55.91
CA VAL A 41 -4.66 -15.15 -57.02
C VAL A 41 -4.41 -13.65 -57.07
N ILE A 42 -3.13 -13.28 -56.99
CA ILE A 42 -2.47 -12.00 -57.32
C ILE A 42 -1.33 -12.41 -58.28
N PRO A 43 -0.76 -11.61 -59.22
CA PRO A 43 -0.90 -10.18 -59.56
C PRO A 43 -1.05 -9.87 -61.07
N ALA A 44 -1.22 -8.59 -61.43
CA ALA A 44 -0.37 -7.93 -62.43
C ALA A 44 -0.52 -6.40 -62.34
N ALA A 45 0.59 -5.70 -62.12
CA ALA A 45 0.70 -4.27 -62.37
C ALA A 45 1.05 -4.04 -63.85
N ALA A 46 0.41 -3.06 -64.51
CA ALA A 46 1.09 -1.94 -65.18
C ALA A 46 0.16 -1.17 -66.15
N SER A 47 0.29 0.16 -66.05
CA SER A 47 0.20 1.17 -67.13
C SER A 47 -1.14 1.87 -67.46
N ALA A 48 -1.14 3.15 -67.05
CA ALA A 48 -1.35 4.34 -67.87
C ALA A 48 -2.77 4.88 -68.15
N ASP A 49 -2.97 6.08 -67.59
CA ASP A 49 -3.58 7.29 -68.17
C ASP A 49 -5.01 7.24 -68.75
N MET A 50 -5.92 8.01 -68.15
CA MET A 50 -6.22 9.37 -68.63
C MET A 50 -7.09 10.13 -67.62
N ALA A 51 -6.82 11.43 -67.56
CA ALA A 51 -7.27 12.42 -66.59
C ALA A 51 -8.77 12.75 -66.64
N GLU A 52 -9.35 13.00 -65.46
CA GLU A 52 -10.54 13.83 -65.31
C GLU A 52 -10.28 14.93 -64.28
N SER A 53 -10.75 16.13 -64.60
CA SER A 53 -10.39 17.42 -63.97
C SER A 53 -10.86 17.52 -62.51
N PRO A 54 -10.09 18.12 -61.58
CA PRO A 54 -10.50 18.22 -60.19
C PRO A 54 -11.56 19.31 -59.99
N GLN A 55 -12.74 18.92 -59.49
CA GLN A 55 -13.69 19.87 -58.92
C GLN A 55 -13.13 20.43 -57.60
N ALA A 56 -13.13 21.76 -57.48
CA ALA A 56 -12.68 22.47 -56.30
C ALA A 56 -13.59 22.17 -55.09
N LEU A 57 -13.02 21.55 -54.05
CA LEU A 57 -13.64 21.45 -52.74
C LEU A 57 -13.65 22.84 -52.07
N PRO A 58 -14.71 23.21 -51.32
CA PRO A 58 -14.76 24.48 -50.62
C PRO A 58 -13.66 24.52 -49.54
N ALA A 59 -12.98 25.66 -49.45
CA ALA A 59 -11.94 25.88 -48.45
C ALA A 59 -12.53 25.68 -47.04
N ARG A 60 -12.00 24.70 -46.30
CA ARG A 60 -12.26 24.50 -44.89
C ARG A 60 -11.73 25.74 -44.16
N GLN A 61 -12.63 26.52 -43.55
CA GLN A 61 -12.24 27.56 -42.61
C GLN A 61 -11.42 26.90 -41.51
N ILE A 62 -10.15 27.29 -41.41
CA ILE A 62 -9.29 26.98 -40.29
C ILE A 62 -9.88 27.77 -39.13
N ALA A 63 -10.51 27.08 -38.17
CA ALA A 63 -10.91 27.71 -36.92
C ALA A 63 -9.65 28.26 -36.26
N GLU A 64 -9.72 29.50 -35.78
CA GLU A 64 -8.67 30.10 -34.95
C GLU A 64 -8.27 29.13 -33.82
N PRO A 65 -6.99 29.11 -33.41
CA PRO A 65 -6.59 28.32 -32.27
C PRO A 65 -7.43 28.78 -31.07
N ALA A 66 -8.13 27.85 -30.43
CA ALA A 66 -8.73 28.11 -29.13
C ALA A 66 -7.67 28.70 -28.21
N ASP A 67 -7.98 29.84 -27.60
CA ASP A 67 -7.11 30.53 -26.65
C ASP A 67 -6.45 29.51 -25.72
N ALA A 68 -5.12 29.52 -25.71
CA ALA A 68 -4.36 28.78 -24.73
C ALA A 68 -4.80 29.28 -23.35
N VAL A 69 -5.41 28.40 -22.55
CA VAL A 69 -5.69 28.67 -21.15
C VAL A 69 -4.35 28.97 -20.50
N VAL A 70 -4.07 30.25 -20.28
CA VAL A 70 -2.92 30.69 -19.48
C VAL A 70 -3.17 30.13 -18.07
N PRO A 71 -2.26 29.32 -17.50
CA PRO A 71 -2.42 28.84 -16.13
C PRO A 71 -2.64 30.04 -15.22
N GLU A 72 -3.71 30.01 -14.41
CA GLU A 72 -3.94 31.03 -13.39
C GLU A 72 -2.68 31.12 -12.52
N THR A 73 -2.06 32.29 -12.55
CA THR A 73 -0.83 32.54 -11.79
C THR A 73 -1.20 32.66 -10.32
N LEU A 74 -0.47 31.96 -9.44
CA LEU A 74 -0.66 32.05 -7.99
C LEU A 74 -0.73 33.51 -7.53
N THR A 75 -1.77 33.82 -6.77
CA THR A 75 -1.99 35.17 -6.23
C THR A 75 -1.32 35.39 -4.87
N HIS A 76 -0.74 34.34 -4.29
CA HIS A 76 -0.09 34.35 -2.99
C HIS A 76 1.24 33.57 -3.01
N THR A 77 2.01 33.66 -1.92
CA THR A 77 3.20 32.84 -1.72
C THR A 77 2.81 31.35 -1.68
N PRO A 78 3.44 30.46 -2.48
CA PRO A 78 3.11 29.04 -2.48
C PRO A 78 3.15 28.45 -1.07
N ARG A 79 2.08 27.77 -0.66
CA ARG A 79 2.07 27.01 0.59
C ARG A 79 2.85 25.71 0.42
N THR A 80 3.39 25.19 1.52
CA THR A 80 4.11 23.92 1.56
C THR A 80 3.63 23.06 2.71
N LEU A 81 3.59 21.74 2.51
CA LEU A 81 3.25 20.76 3.54
C LEU A 81 4.14 19.54 3.42
N THR A 82 4.70 19.07 4.53
CA THR A 82 5.40 17.78 4.58
C THR A 82 4.57 16.73 5.31
N ILE A 83 4.31 15.61 4.65
CA ILE A 83 3.62 14.45 5.23
C ILE A 83 4.62 13.30 5.37
N THR A 84 4.60 12.59 6.50
CA THR A 84 5.31 11.31 6.61
C THR A 84 4.36 10.11 6.57
N GLY A 85 4.72 9.08 5.81
CA GLY A 85 4.08 7.75 5.88
C GLY A 85 5.04 6.71 6.46
N SER A 86 4.54 5.79 7.29
CA SER A 86 5.36 4.71 7.87
C SER A 86 4.89 3.32 7.46
N GLY A 87 5.73 2.30 7.68
CA GLY A 87 5.32 0.90 7.60
C GLY A 87 4.38 0.44 8.72
N ASP A 88 4.12 -0.86 8.74
CA ASP A 88 3.15 -1.51 9.62
C ASP A 88 3.60 -1.45 11.09
N ILE A 89 2.68 -1.06 11.98
CA ILE A 89 2.80 -1.23 13.43
C ILE A 89 2.10 -2.54 13.79
N LEU A 90 2.88 -3.63 13.80
CA LEU A 90 2.36 -4.97 14.00
C LEU A 90 2.89 -5.59 15.30
N ILE A 91 2.07 -5.48 16.35
CA ILE A 91 2.44 -5.92 17.71
C ILE A 91 2.14 -7.41 17.90
N HIS A 92 3.20 -8.18 18.11
CA HIS A 92 3.15 -9.60 18.46
C HIS A 92 3.39 -9.83 19.95
N PRO A 93 3.24 -11.07 20.47
CA PRO A 93 3.43 -11.35 21.89
C PRO A 93 4.75 -10.87 22.49
N SER A 94 5.86 -10.92 21.73
CA SER A 94 7.16 -10.43 22.22
C SER A 94 7.21 -8.90 22.37
N LEU A 95 6.61 -8.15 21.46
CA LEU A 95 6.51 -6.68 21.57
C LEU A 95 5.51 -6.25 22.65
N ALA A 96 4.40 -6.98 22.81
CA ALA A 96 3.47 -6.76 23.91
C ALA A 96 4.12 -7.05 25.27
N ALA A 97 4.92 -8.11 25.37
CA ALA A 97 5.71 -8.40 26.56
C ALA A 97 6.76 -7.33 26.84
N GLN A 98 7.40 -6.78 25.79
CA GLN A 98 8.32 -5.66 25.95
C GLN A 98 7.60 -4.41 26.47
N ALA A 99 6.43 -4.07 25.93
CA ALA A 99 5.64 -2.94 26.43
C ALA A 99 5.21 -3.15 27.90
N ALA A 100 4.83 -4.37 28.27
CA ALA A 100 4.55 -4.73 29.65
C ALA A 100 5.79 -4.65 30.56
N ALA A 101 6.99 -4.92 30.04
CA ALA A 101 8.23 -4.72 30.79
C ALA A 101 8.58 -3.22 30.97
N ASN A 102 8.19 -2.37 30.01
CA ASN A 102 8.44 -0.93 30.07
C ASN A 102 7.52 -0.21 31.09
N GLY A 103 6.23 -0.53 31.12
CA GLY A 103 5.23 0.18 31.95
C GLY A 103 4.59 -0.66 33.07
N GLY A 104 4.68 -1.99 32.98
CA GLY A 104 4.00 -2.93 33.88
C GLY A 104 2.89 -3.72 33.17
N ALA A 105 2.58 -4.92 33.67
CA ALA A 105 1.63 -5.82 33.03
C ALA A 105 0.17 -5.32 33.01
N SER A 106 -0.18 -4.37 33.90
CA SER A 106 -1.49 -3.73 33.95
C SER A 106 -1.57 -2.42 33.16
N ASP A 107 -0.43 -1.84 32.81
CA ASP A 107 -0.32 -0.56 32.12
C ASP A 107 0.89 -0.58 31.18
N PRO A 108 0.87 -1.42 30.11
CA PRO A 108 2.00 -1.57 29.22
C PRO A 108 2.31 -0.26 28.49
N ASP A 109 3.60 0.08 28.41
CA ASP A 109 4.11 1.29 27.76
C ASP A 109 4.74 0.96 26.40
N PHE A 110 4.07 1.41 25.34
CA PHE A 110 4.49 1.21 23.95
C PHE A 110 5.39 2.35 23.44
N ALA A 111 5.49 3.49 24.12
CA ALA A 111 6.26 4.63 23.64
C ALA A 111 7.75 4.31 23.40
N PRO A 112 8.44 3.52 24.26
CA PRO A 112 9.84 3.16 24.03
C PRO A 112 10.09 2.35 22.75
N LEU A 113 9.06 1.68 22.22
CA LEU A 113 9.17 0.91 20.98
C LEU A 113 9.35 1.81 19.74
N LEU A 114 8.85 3.05 19.79
CA LEU A 114 8.87 4.00 18.67
C LEU A 114 9.81 5.19 18.91
N ALA A 115 10.52 5.21 20.04
CA ALA A 115 11.32 6.36 20.47
C ALA A 115 12.43 6.75 19.48
N ASP A 116 13.07 5.77 18.83
CA ASP A 116 14.24 6.05 17.98
C ASP A 116 13.83 6.63 16.61
N VAL A 117 12.64 6.29 16.12
CA VAL A 117 12.07 6.82 14.86
C VAL A 117 11.28 8.12 15.05
N LYS A 118 10.95 8.50 16.29
CA LYS A 118 10.24 9.75 16.58
C LYS A 118 10.86 10.98 15.90
N PRO A 119 12.18 11.19 15.88
CA PRO A 119 12.78 12.35 15.20
C PRO A 119 12.61 12.35 13.68
N LEU A 120 12.35 11.20 13.06
CA LEU A 120 12.01 11.13 11.63
C LEU A 120 10.55 11.56 11.43
N ILE A 121 9.66 11.02 12.26
CA ILE A 121 8.21 11.27 12.21
C ILE A 121 7.91 12.74 12.53
N SER A 122 8.46 13.27 13.62
CA SER A 122 8.13 14.61 14.13
C SER A 122 8.71 15.79 13.30
N LYS A 123 9.37 15.51 12.17
CA LYS A 123 9.81 16.55 11.21
C LYS A 123 8.70 16.99 10.27
N ALA A 124 7.69 16.14 10.05
CA ALA A 124 6.57 16.45 9.17
C ALA A 124 5.56 17.37 9.86
N ASP A 125 4.79 18.07 9.03
CA ASP A 125 3.61 18.82 9.47
C ASP A 125 2.44 17.88 9.83
N TYR A 126 2.43 16.68 9.22
CA TYR A 126 1.41 15.67 9.45
C TYR A 126 1.95 14.25 9.24
N SER A 127 1.77 13.39 10.24
CA SER A 127 2.34 12.04 10.21
C SER A 127 1.28 10.94 10.25
N ILE A 128 1.33 10.03 9.27
CA ILE A 128 0.38 8.93 9.07
C ILE A 128 1.07 7.58 9.33
N CYS A 129 0.51 6.82 10.28
CA CYS A 129 0.93 5.46 10.61
C CYS A 129 0.06 4.39 9.93
N HIS A 130 0.44 3.11 10.02
CA HIS A 130 -0.46 1.98 9.78
C HIS A 130 -0.62 1.15 11.06
N ALA A 131 -1.80 1.18 11.68
CA ALA A 131 -2.12 0.37 12.84
C ALA A 131 -2.98 -0.82 12.40
N GLU A 132 -2.29 -1.92 12.11
CA GLU A 132 -2.86 -3.04 11.37
C GLU A 132 -3.87 -3.86 12.17
N THR A 133 -3.67 -4.01 13.48
CA THR A 133 -4.41 -4.98 14.30
C THR A 133 -5.41 -4.32 15.26
N PRO A 134 -6.56 -4.96 15.52
CA PRO A 134 -7.60 -4.38 16.38
C PRO A 134 -7.17 -4.34 17.85
N PHE A 135 -7.73 -3.40 18.62
CA PHE A 135 -7.35 -3.19 20.02
C PHE A 135 -8.25 -3.92 21.00
N SER A 136 -7.65 -4.46 22.06
CA SER A 136 -8.27 -5.29 23.09
C SER A 136 -8.91 -4.50 24.23
N PRO A 137 -9.79 -5.14 25.04
CA PRO A 137 -10.08 -4.62 26.36
C PRO A 137 -8.77 -4.48 27.18
N PRO A 138 -8.66 -3.49 28.08
CA PRO A 138 -7.45 -3.27 28.89
C PRO A 138 -6.99 -4.50 29.70
N GLY A 139 -7.91 -5.39 30.08
CA GLY A 139 -7.59 -6.61 30.84
C GLY A 139 -7.23 -7.83 29.99
N TYR A 140 -7.29 -7.74 28.66
CA TYR A 140 -7.05 -8.90 27.79
C TYR A 140 -5.56 -9.21 27.71
N ARG A 141 -5.19 -10.41 28.16
CA ARG A 141 -3.85 -10.96 28.01
C ARG A 141 -3.82 -11.82 26.76
N GLN A 142 -2.95 -11.48 25.80
CA GLN A 142 -2.81 -12.21 24.53
C GLN A 142 -2.63 -13.72 24.74
N PRO A 143 -3.63 -14.56 24.42
CA PRO A 143 -3.36 -15.95 24.10
C PRO A 143 -2.88 -16.00 22.65
N SER A 144 -1.71 -16.60 22.42
CA SER A 144 -1.32 -17.00 21.06
C SER A 144 -2.40 -17.92 20.47
N PRO A 145 -2.80 -17.77 19.19
CA PRO A 145 -2.21 -16.94 18.13
C PRO A 145 -3.00 -15.64 17.80
N HIS A 146 -3.77 -15.06 18.72
CA HIS A 146 -4.65 -13.95 18.36
C HIS A 146 -3.93 -12.58 18.34
N TYR A 147 -4.04 -11.85 17.23
CA TYR A 147 -3.54 -10.48 17.04
C TYR A 147 -4.50 -9.44 17.61
N TYR A 148 -4.69 -9.47 18.93
CA TYR A 148 -5.36 -8.39 19.64
C TYR A 148 -4.26 -7.47 20.19
N VAL A 149 -4.43 -6.15 20.31
CA VAL A 149 -3.35 -5.31 20.90
C VAL A 149 -3.86 -4.47 22.04
N HIS A 150 -3.08 -4.32 23.11
CA HIS A 150 -3.49 -3.51 24.25
C HIS A 150 -3.78 -2.06 23.82
N PRO A 151 -4.85 -1.42 24.32
CA PRO A 151 -5.28 -0.09 23.85
C PRO A 151 -4.26 1.03 24.12
N ASN A 152 -3.33 0.83 25.06
CA ASN A 152 -2.17 1.73 25.27
C ASN A 152 -1.23 1.83 24.06
N LEU A 153 -1.36 0.96 23.06
CA LEU A 153 -0.66 1.20 21.80
C LEU A 153 -1.03 2.58 21.23
N ALA A 154 -2.27 3.06 21.41
CA ALA A 154 -2.69 4.39 20.95
C ALA A 154 -1.83 5.52 21.55
N THR A 155 -1.53 5.45 22.84
CA THR A 155 -0.68 6.47 23.51
C THR A 155 0.78 6.33 23.08
N GLY A 156 1.26 5.10 22.85
CA GLY A 156 2.58 4.86 22.24
C GLY A 156 2.71 5.45 20.83
N ILE A 157 1.69 5.26 19.99
CA ILE A 157 1.61 5.85 18.64
C ILE A 157 1.67 7.38 18.74
N LYS A 158 0.87 8.00 19.62
CA LYS A 158 0.93 9.46 19.80
C LYS A 158 2.30 9.92 20.29
N ALA A 159 2.89 9.19 21.25
CA ALA A 159 4.22 9.51 21.79
C ALA A 159 5.33 9.42 20.74
N GLY A 160 5.17 8.51 19.76
CA GLY A 160 6.02 8.37 18.58
C GLY A 160 5.93 9.54 17.59
N GLY A 161 4.92 10.41 17.73
CA GLY A 161 4.75 11.62 16.93
C GLY A 161 3.70 11.54 15.83
N PHE A 162 2.91 10.46 15.76
CA PHE A 162 1.87 10.32 14.73
C PHE A 162 0.61 11.14 15.05
N ASP A 163 -0.03 11.64 13.99
CA ASP A 163 -1.28 12.42 14.06
C ASP A 163 -2.49 11.66 13.52
N ASP A 164 -2.26 10.69 12.64
CA ASP A 164 -3.28 9.84 12.03
C ASP A 164 -2.73 8.43 11.81
N CYS A 165 -3.63 7.46 11.65
CA CYS A 165 -3.30 6.10 11.30
C CYS A 165 -4.32 5.52 10.31
N SER A 166 -3.81 4.85 9.30
CA SER A 166 -4.61 3.94 8.49
C SER A 166 -4.87 2.68 9.30
N ILE A 167 -6.14 2.25 9.34
CA ILE A 167 -6.55 1.05 10.10
C ILE A 167 -7.39 0.08 9.29
N ALA A 168 -7.61 0.32 7.98
CA ALA A 168 -8.12 -0.73 7.10
C ALA A 168 -7.00 -1.72 6.78
N SER A 169 -7.19 -2.97 7.18
CA SER A 169 -6.29 -4.09 6.98
C SER A 169 -7.10 -5.39 6.95
N ASN A 170 -6.43 -6.47 6.58
CA ASN A 170 -6.96 -7.83 6.69
C ASN A 170 -7.33 -8.21 8.13
N TRP A 171 -6.69 -7.61 9.14
CA TRP A 171 -6.92 -7.90 10.56
C TRP A 171 -7.97 -7.01 11.23
N THR A 172 -8.36 -5.87 10.66
CA THR A 172 -9.22 -4.86 11.33
C THR A 172 -10.47 -5.47 11.96
N PHE A 173 -11.06 -6.47 11.30
CA PHE A 173 -12.32 -7.07 11.71
C PHE A 173 -12.20 -8.36 12.54
N ASP A 174 -10.99 -8.80 12.90
CA ASP A 174 -10.72 -10.07 13.61
C ASP A 174 -11.41 -10.22 14.97
N LYS A 175 -11.89 -9.10 15.51
CA LYS A 175 -12.55 -9.01 16.82
C LYS A 175 -13.96 -8.43 16.69
N GLY A 176 -14.52 -8.51 15.49
CA GLY A 176 -15.83 -7.99 15.11
C GLY A 176 -15.93 -6.48 15.32
N ILE A 177 -17.16 -6.00 15.24
CA ILE A 177 -17.46 -4.56 15.33
C ILE A 177 -17.00 -3.92 16.65
N GLU A 178 -17.00 -4.68 17.75
CA GLU A 178 -16.53 -4.17 19.04
C GLU A 178 -15.01 -3.98 19.10
N GLY A 179 -14.25 -4.80 18.36
CA GLY A 179 -12.83 -4.55 18.13
C GLY A 179 -12.59 -3.25 17.38
N VAL A 180 -13.28 -3.07 16.24
CA VAL A 180 -13.21 -1.86 15.40
C VAL A 180 -13.54 -0.60 16.21
N ARG A 181 -14.68 -0.59 16.90
CA ARG A 181 -15.11 0.54 17.74
C ARG A 181 -14.10 0.88 18.81
N ARG A 182 -13.46 -0.13 19.41
CA ARG A 182 -12.46 0.09 20.45
C ARG A 182 -11.18 0.67 19.87
N THR A 183 -10.69 0.16 18.74
CA THR A 183 -9.53 0.73 18.05
C THR A 183 -9.75 2.21 17.77
N ILE A 184 -10.88 2.56 17.13
CA ILE A 184 -11.25 3.95 16.83
C ILE A 184 -11.31 4.78 18.11
N LYS A 185 -12.00 4.29 19.15
CA LYS A 185 -12.12 5.01 20.43
C LYS A 185 -10.76 5.26 21.08
N SER A 186 -9.88 4.27 21.11
CA SER A 186 -8.57 4.35 21.74
C SER A 186 -7.65 5.33 21.01
N LEU A 187 -7.60 5.29 19.67
CA LEU A 187 -6.84 6.25 18.87
C LEU A 187 -7.34 7.67 19.10
N ASN A 188 -8.66 7.90 18.97
CA ASN A 188 -9.26 9.22 19.19
C ASN A 188 -9.00 9.73 20.63
N SER A 189 -9.08 8.86 21.63
CA SER A 189 -8.82 9.24 23.03
C SER A 189 -7.36 9.61 23.29
N ALA A 190 -6.42 9.07 22.50
CA ALA A 190 -5.00 9.44 22.54
C ALA A 190 -4.67 10.66 21.67
N GLY A 191 -5.65 11.26 20.99
CA GLY A 191 -5.43 12.37 20.05
C GLY A 191 -4.77 11.94 18.74
N VAL A 192 -4.98 10.68 18.33
CA VAL A 192 -4.57 10.14 17.04
C VAL A 192 -5.82 9.91 16.21
N ASN A 193 -5.85 10.50 15.02
CA ASN A 193 -6.92 10.32 14.07
C ASN A 193 -6.87 8.92 13.42
N GLN A 194 -7.92 8.55 12.70
CA GLN A 194 -7.90 7.33 11.88
C GLN A 194 -8.66 7.49 10.58
N ALA A 195 -8.25 6.71 9.58
CA ALA A 195 -9.02 6.40 8.38
C ALA A 195 -9.08 4.88 8.17
N GLY A 196 -10.12 4.42 7.47
CA GLY A 196 -10.24 3.03 7.03
C GLY A 196 -11.28 2.18 7.76
N ALA A 197 -11.81 2.66 8.88
CA ALA A 197 -12.90 1.99 9.57
C ALA A 197 -13.95 2.96 10.14
N ALA A 198 -15.12 2.41 10.43
CA ALA A 198 -16.27 3.14 10.95
C ALA A 198 -16.82 2.49 12.23
N ALA A 199 -17.28 3.32 13.17
CA ALA A 199 -17.92 2.86 14.41
C ALA A 199 -19.44 2.62 14.25
N ASN A 200 -20.06 3.23 13.24
CA ASN A 200 -21.48 3.12 12.90
C ASN A 200 -21.69 3.37 11.39
N PRO A 201 -22.81 2.91 10.78
CA PRO A 201 -23.04 3.00 9.33
C PRO A 201 -23.23 4.42 8.79
N ARG A 202 -23.38 5.43 9.66
CA ARG A 202 -23.50 6.84 9.27
C ARG A 202 -22.15 7.57 9.28
N ALA A 203 -21.08 6.90 9.68
CA ALA A 203 -19.75 7.50 9.66
C ALA A 203 -19.35 7.80 8.21
N GLN A 204 -18.80 8.99 8.00
CA GLN A 204 -18.25 9.36 6.70
C GLN A 204 -16.96 8.57 6.44
N ARG A 205 -16.82 8.06 5.22
CA ARG A 205 -15.64 7.34 4.78
C ARG A 205 -14.46 8.26 4.47
N VAL A 206 -14.80 9.42 3.92
CA VAL A 206 -13.87 10.48 3.55
C VAL A 206 -13.84 11.49 4.70
N ALA A 207 -12.65 11.75 5.23
CA ALA A 207 -12.42 12.78 6.23
C ALA A 207 -11.34 13.73 5.71
N VAL A 208 -11.68 15.03 5.66
CA VAL A 208 -10.77 16.11 5.29
C VAL A 208 -10.36 16.85 6.56
N ARG A 209 -9.07 17.10 6.72
CA ARG A 209 -8.48 17.74 7.90
C ARG A 209 -7.75 19.01 7.50
N ASP A 210 -7.81 20.02 8.35
CA ASP A 210 -6.96 21.20 8.21
C ASP A 210 -5.60 20.91 8.86
N VAL A 211 -4.54 21.01 8.06
CA VAL A 211 -3.15 20.91 8.52
C VAL A 211 -2.45 22.20 8.10
N ASN A 212 -2.20 23.09 9.07
CA ASN A 212 -1.56 24.38 8.84
C ASN A 212 -2.25 25.21 7.74
N GLY A 213 -3.60 25.16 7.66
CA GLY A 213 -4.38 25.87 6.63
C GLY A 213 -4.39 25.20 5.26
N ILE A 214 -3.99 23.93 5.16
CA ILE A 214 -4.08 23.10 3.95
C ILE A 214 -5.01 21.92 4.25
N ARG A 215 -6.00 21.70 3.39
CA ARG A 215 -7.01 20.66 3.56
C ARG A 215 -6.51 19.31 3.02
N VAL A 216 -6.22 18.37 3.92
CA VAL A 216 -5.70 17.03 3.60
C VAL A 216 -6.78 15.97 3.83
N ALA A 217 -7.07 15.17 2.81
CA ALA A 217 -7.84 13.95 2.95
C ALA A 217 -6.91 12.74 3.15
N HIS A 218 -7.21 11.94 4.17
CA HIS A 218 -6.57 10.65 4.37
C HIS A 218 -7.62 9.54 4.17
N LEU A 219 -7.43 8.72 3.14
CA LEU A 219 -8.26 7.57 2.83
C LEU A 219 -7.48 6.29 3.11
N SER A 220 -8.13 5.25 3.63
CA SER A 220 -7.49 3.96 3.92
C SER A 220 -8.38 2.80 3.50
N TYR A 221 -7.77 1.81 2.85
CA TYR A 221 -8.45 0.64 2.28
C TYR A 221 -7.59 -0.63 2.40
N THR A 222 -8.26 -1.77 2.43
CA THR A 222 -7.64 -3.10 2.34
C THR A 222 -8.29 -3.92 1.22
N ASP A 223 -7.65 -5.01 0.78
CA ASP A 223 -8.17 -5.87 -0.28
C ASP A 223 -9.59 -6.38 0.08
N PRO A 224 -10.57 -6.28 -0.83
CA PRO A 224 -11.90 -6.83 -0.61
C PRO A 224 -11.93 -8.31 -0.20
N GLY A 225 -10.92 -9.10 -0.62
CA GLY A 225 -10.80 -10.52 -0.31
C GLY A 225 -10.31 -10.84 1.11
N ASP A 226 -9.75 -9.86 1.82
CA ASP A 226 -8.96 -10.12 3.04
C ASP A 226 -9.78 -10.25 4.32
N SER A 227 -11.01 -9.75 4.33
CA SER A 227 -11.91 -9.88 5.48
C SER A 227 -13.30 -10.15 4.94
N PRO A 228 -13.98 -11.25 5.28
CA PRO A 228 -15.33 -11.50 4.74
C PRO A 228 -16.35 -10.48 5.23
N GLY A 229 -16.04 -9.66 6.24
CA GLY A 229 -17.03 -8.87 6.96
C GLY A 229 -18.04 -9.79 7.65
N VAL A 230 -18.80 -9.24 8.59
CA VAL A 230 -19.97 -9.94 9.15
C VAL A 230 -21.20 -9.29 8.59
N GLN A 231 -22.20 -10.11 8.24
CA GLN A 231 -23.48 -9.66 7.70
C GLN A 231 -24.05 -8.51 8.55
N GLY A 232 -24.34 -7.38 7.90
CA GLY A 232 -24.89 -6.17 8.55
C GLY A 232 -23.83 -5.21 9.13
N SER A 233 -22.55 -5.52 9.00
CA SER A 233 -21.42 -4.66 9.42
C SER A 233 -20.40 -4.43 8.30
N GLU A 234 -20.78 -4.59 7.04
CA GLU A 234 -19.90 -4.45 5.88
C GLU A 234 -19.32 -3.05 5.74
N TRP A 235 -20.02 -2.05 6.27
CA TRP A 235 -19.63 -0.64 6.34
C TRP A 235 -18.49 -0.35 7.33
N ALA A 236 -18.13 -1.31 8.19
CA ALA A 236 -17.22 -1.07 9.31
C ALA A 236 -15.75 -1.00 8.90
N VAL A 237 -15.35 -1.63 7.78
CA VAL A 237 -13.98 -1.62 7.25
C VAL A 237 -14.04 -1.32 5.77
N ASN A 238 -13.20 -0.38 5.34
CA ASN A 238 -13.10 0.04 3.96
C ASN A 238 -12.41 -1.03 3.11
N ARG A 239 -13.20 -1.67 2.23
CA ARG A 239 -12.84 -2.80 1.36
C ARG A 239 -13.26 -2.52 -0.09
N GLN A 240 -13.14 -1.26 -0.49
CA GLN A 240 -13.57 -0.78 -1.80
C GLN A 240 -12.67 -1.32 -2.90
N THR A 241 -13.25 -1.55 -4.07
CA THR A 241 -12.49 -1.84 -5.28
C THR A 241 -11.63 -0.62 -5.67
N PRO A 242 -10.54 -0.80 -6.43
CA PRO A 242 -9.71 0.32 -6.87
C PRO A 242 -10.46 1.45 -7.59
N ALA A 243 -11.52 1.13 -8.34
CA ALA A 243 -12.35 2.12 -9.01
C ALA A 243 -13.21 2.93 -8.03
N GLU A 244 -13.72 2.29 -6.98
CA GLU A 244 -14.45 2.96 -5.90
C GLU A 244 -13.51 3.82 -5.04
N ILE A 245 -12.27 3.38 -4.79
CA ILE A 245 -11.25 4.19 -4.14
C ILE A 245 -10.97 5.47 -4.92
N ALA A 246 -10.82 5.37 -6.25
CA ALA A 246 -10.67 6.55 -7.12
C ALA A 246 -11.90 7.48 -7.06
N ALA A 247 -13.11 6.93 -6.90
CA ALA A 247 -14.33 7.73 -6.72
C ALA A 247 -14.37 8.43 -5.35
N ASP A 248 -13.91 7.77 -4.29
CA ASP A 248 -13.79 8.36 -2.96
C ASP A 248 -12.70 9.46 -2.94
N ALA A 249 -11.63 9.34 -3.74
CA ALA A 249 -10.65 10.41 -3.93
C ALA A 249 -11.26 11.65 -4.61
N ARG A 250 -12.06 11.46 -5.68
CA ARG A 250 -12.85 12.56 -6.27
C ARG A 250 -13.80 13.20 -5.27
N LEU A 251 -14.51 12.39 -4.49
CA LEU A 251 -15.39 12.90 -3.44
C LEU A 251 -14.63 13.73 -2.40
N ALA A 252 -13.40 13.35 -2.07
CA ALA A 252 -12.54 14.16 -1.20
C ALA A 252 -12.20 15.52 -1.81
N ARG A 253 -11.88 15.56 -3.10
CA ARG A 253 -11.68 16.82 -3.86
C ARG A 253 -12.95 17.68 -3.87
N ASP A 254 -14.12 17.08 -4.10
CA ASP A 254 -15.42 17.76 -4.07
C ASP A 254 -15.75 18.33 -2.67
N GLN A 255 -15.27 17.68 -1.62
CA GLN A 255 -15.33 18.18 -0.23
C GLN A 255 -14.23 19.20 0.10
N GLY A 256 -13.38 19.50 -0.87
CA GLY A 256 -12.36 20.54 -0.84
C GLY A 256 -10.99 20.08 -0.36
N ALA A 257 -10.68 18.79 -0.41
CA ALA A 257 -9.30 18.34 -0.18
C ALA A 257 -8.35 18.94 -1.24
N GLU A 258 -7.30 19.59 -0.77
CA GLU A 258 -6.21 20.14 -1.56
C GLU A 258 -5.07 19.13 -1.75
N ILE A 259 -4.96 18.18 -0.80
CA ILE A 259 -4.09 17.01 -0.89
C ILE A 259 -4.90 15.76 -0.51
N VAL A 260 -4.79 14.68 -1.27
CA VAL A 260 -5.42 13.38 -1.04
C VAL A 260 -4.35 12.30 -0.93
N VAL A 261 -4.24 11.71 0.26
CA VAL A 261 -3.35 10.59 0.57
C VAL A 261 -4.16 9.31 0.73
N VAL A 262 -3.74 8.24 0.05
CA VAL A 262 -4.38 6.92 0.14
C VAL A 262 -3.44 5.92 0.80
N SER A 263 -3.82 5.36 1.94
CA SER A 263 -3.20 4.17 2.50
C SER A 263 -3.85 2.89 1.97
N LEU A 264 -3.05 1.98 1.41
CA LEU A 264 -3.53 0.77 0.74
C LEU A 264 -2.83 -0.47 1.30
N ALA A 265 -3.58 -1.28 2.06
CA ALA A 265 -3.12 -2.55 2.61
C ALA A 265 -3.47 -3.70 1.66
N MET A 266 -2.49 -4.12 0.85
CA MET A 266 -2.62 -5.24 -0.07
C MET A 266 -1.25 -5.80 -0.45
N GLY A 267 -1.18 -7.09 -0.74
CA GLY A 267 0.05 -7.72 -1.25
C GLY A 267 0.24 -9.12 -0.71
N GLU A 268 1.24 -9.80 -1.26
CA GLU A 268 1.62 -11.12 -0.79
C GLU A 268 2.63 -10.99 0.35
N MET A 269 2.32 -11.62 1.48
CA MET A 269 3.17 -11.64 2.67
C MET A 269 4.59 -12.12 2.33
N GLY A 270 5.59 -11.29 2.66
CA GLY A 270 7.00 -11.57 2.48
C GLY A 270 7.54 -11.32 1.07
N SER A 271 6.70 -10.91 0.11
CA SER A 271 7.11 -10.61 -1.26
C SER A 271 7.80 -9.26 -1.36
N VAL A 272 9.03 -9.27 -1.86
CA VAL A 272 9.82 -8.07 -2.14
C VAL A 272 9.47 -7.41 -3.49
N GLU A 273 8.69 -8.09 -4.33
CA GLU A 273 8.27 -7.59 -5.64
C GLU A 273 6.79 -7.25 -5.65
N LEU A 274 6.43 -6.19 -6.40
CA LEU A 274 5.04 -5.80 -6.60
C LEU A 274 4.29 -6.83 -7.43
N SER A 275 3.17 -7.31 -6.89
CA SER A 275 2.25 -8.21 -7.58
C SER A 275 1.53 -7.52 -8.75
N GLY A 276 0.92 -8.31 -9.63
CA GLY A 276 0.07 -7.79 -10.69
C GLY A 276 -1.14 -7.02 -10.17
N SER A 277 -1.74 -7.47 -9.06
CA SER A 277 -2.88 -6.79 -8.43
C SER A 277 -2.47 -5.46 -7.80
N GLN A 278 -1.32 -5.39 -7.11
CA GLN A 278 -0.78 -4.14 -6.57
C GLN A 278 -0.58 -3.10 -7.69
N LYS A 279 0.06 -3.51 -8.79
CA LYS A 279 0.29 -2.63 -9.96
C LYS A 279 -1.02 -2.18 -10.61
N SER A 280 -1.98 -3.09 -10.77
CA SER A 280 -3.28 -2.76 -11.37
C SER A 280 -4.08 -1.80 -10.49
N ALA A 281 -4.14 -2.06 -9.18
CA ALA A 281 -4.83 -1.20 -8.23
C ALA A 281 -4.23 0.21 -8.21
N ALA A 282 -2.90 0.32 -8.10
CA ALA A 282 -2.20 1.60 -8.14
C ALA A 282 -2.53 2.39 -9.41
N LYS A 283 -2.45 1.76 -10.60
CA LYS A 283 -2.82 2.40 -11.88
C LYS A 283 -4.26 2.91 -11.89
N THR A 284 -5.21 2.12 -11.38
CA THR A 284 -6.63 2.50 -11.37
C THR A 284 -6.91 3.63 -10.38
N ILE A 285 -6.34 3.56 -9.17
CA ILE A 285 -6.53 4.56 -8.12
C ILE A 285 -6.01 5.93 -8.58
N THR A 286 -4.85 5.97 -9.24
CA THR A 286 -4.19 7.22 -9.62
C THR A 286 -4.61 7.74 -11.01
N ALA A 287 -5.45 7.02 -11.75
CA ALA A 287 -5.79 7.36 -13.14
C ALA A 287 -6.51 8.71 -13.30
N GLY A 288 -7.26 9.14 -12.27
CA GLY A 288 -8.02 10.38 -12.30
C GLY A 288 -7.22 11.64 -11.98
N GLY A 289 -6.00 11.51 -11.45
CA GLY A 289 -5.23 12.65 -10.93
C GLY A 289 -5.70 13.18 -9.58
N ASP A 290 -6.73 12.57 -8.97
CA ASP A 290 -7.31 13.03 -7.70
C ASP A 290 -6.47 12.64 -6.47
N VAL A 291 -5.51 11.71 -6.63
CA VAL A 291 -4.66 11.17 -5.56
C VAL A 291 -3.23 11.66 -5.74
N ASP A 292 -2.70 12.35 -4.72
CA ASP A 292 -1.35 12.94 -4.79
C ASP A 292 -0.27 12.00 -4.25
N TYR A 293 -0.64 11.08 -3.34
CA TYR A 293 0.30 10.14 -2.76
C TYR A 293 -0.37 8.86 -2.25
N VAL A 294 0.31 7.71 -2.42
CA VAL A 294 -0.14 6.42 -1.91
C VAL A 294 0.89 5.79 -0.96
N ILE A 295 0.42 5.44 0.24
CA ILE A 295 1.16 4.72 1.27
C ILE A 295 0.74 3.24 1.22
N GLY A 296 1.60 2.38 0.70
CA GLY A 296 1.37 0.95 0.55
C GLY A 296 1.84 0.11 1.75
N HIS A 297 1.04 -0.89 2.11
CA HIS A 297 1.23 -1.82 3.24
C HIS A 297 0.91 -3.28 2.85
N GLY A 298 1.16 -4.23 3.76
CA GLY A 298 0.58 -5.59 3.70
C GLY A 298 1.51 -6.71 3.23
N SER A 299 2.58 -6.41 2.50
CA SER A 299 3.62 -7.41 2.18
C SER A 299 4.58 -7.66 3.34
N HIS A 300 4.57 -6.79 4.37
CA HIS A 300 5.51 -6.79 5.50
C HIS A 300 7.00 -6.72 5.09
N THR A 301 7.29 -6.30 3.87
CA THR A 301 8.63 -6.06 3.34
C THR A 301 8.63 -4.77 2.54
N VAL A 302 9.74 -4.04 2.50
CA VAL A 302 9.86 -2.89 1.59
C VAL A 302 9.81 -3.43 0.15
N GLN A 303 8.98 -2.80 -0.69
CA GLN A 303 8.85 -3.13 -2.11
C GLN A 303 9.10 -1.86 -2.95
N PRO A 304 9.48 -2.00 -4.22
CA PRO A 304 9.86 -0.84 -5.04
C PRO A 304 8.81 0.26 -5.07
N ALA A 305 9.18 1.47 -4.64
CA ALA A 305 8.40 2.65 -4.93
C ALA A 305 8.55 3.05 -6.39
N GLN A 306 7.46 3.54 -6.98
CA GLN A 306 7.46 4.04 -8.35
C GLN A 306 6.23 4.91 -8.59
N LYS A 307 6.30 5.71 -9.65
CA LYS A 307 5.13 6.45 -10.13
C LYS A 307 4.17 5.55 -10.90
N PHE A 308 2.89 5.74 -10.68
CA PHE A 308 1.81 5.19 -11.50
C PHE A 308 0.98 6.35 -12.03
N ASN A 309 0.95 6.49 -13.35
CA ASN A 309 0.62 7.75 -14.00
C ASN A 309 1.64 8.80 -13.50
N ASP A 310 1.24 9.81 -12.72
CA ASP A 310 2.17 10.80 -12.16
C ASP A 310 2.28 10.77 -10.63
N THR A 311 1.50 9.91 -9.97
CA THR A 311 1.42 9.79 -8.51
C THR A 311 2.47 8.83 -7.97
N TRP A 312 3.17 9.24 -6.91
CA TRP A 312 4.08 8.37 -6.17
C TRP A 312 3.32 7.33 -5.33
N VAL A 313 3.76 6.07 -5.44
CA VAL A 313 3.27 4.95 -4.63
C VAL A 313 4.47 4.29 -3.97
N VAL A 314 4.50 4.30 -2.63
CA VAL A 314 5.63 3.81 -1.82
C VAL A 314 5.16 2.67 -0.91
N TRP A 315 5.88 1.55 -0.85
CA TRP A 315 5.48 0.35 -0.11
C TRP A 315 6.41 0.12 1.08
N HIS A 316 5.88 0.29 2.29
CA HIS A 316 6.70 0.68 3.44
C HIS A 316 7.21 -0.47 4.30
N GLY A 317 6.81 -1.72 4.07
CA GLY A 317 7.14 -2.84 4.95
C GLY A 317 6.70 -2.63 6.39
N ASN A 318 7.49 -3.07 7.37
CA ASN A 318 7.16 -2.95 8.79
C ASN A 318 7.88 -1.77 9.44
N LEU A 319 7.14 -0.86 10.09
CA LEU A 319 7.74 0.10 11.02
C LEU A 319 8.24 -0.64 12.27
N ILE A 320 7.40 -1.51 12.82
CA ILE A 320 7.79 -2.41 13.89
C ILE A 320 7.03 -3.73 13.82
N SER A 321 7.78 -4.84 13.84
CA SER A 321 7.22 -6.18 13.88
C SER A 321 8.22 -7.15 14.51
N SER A 322 7.71 -8.24 15.05
CA SER A 322 8.51 -9.38 15.49
C SER A 322 7.91 -10.71 15.02
N PHE A 323 7.12 -10.68 13.94
CA PHE A 323 6.40 -11.85 13.46
C PHE A 323 7.34 -12.97 13.02
N PHE A 324 8.33 -12.61 12.21
CA PHE A 324 9.32 -13.51 11.63
C PHE A 324 10.72 -13.01 11.99
N PRO A 325 11.16 -13.22 13.25
CA PRO A 325 12.43 -12.67 13.74
C PRO A 325 13.65 -13.21 12.98
N ASP A 326 13.50 -14.33 12.28
CA ASP A 326 14.56 -14.94 11.46
C ASP A 326 14.55 -14.47 10.00
N GLN A 327 13.51 -13.75 9.57
CA GLN A 327 13.42 -13.19 8.22
C GLN A 327 13.77 -11.70 8.25
N THR A 328 15.04 -11.37 8.00
CA THR A 328 15.56 -9.99 8.06
C THR A 328 14.72 -9.00 7.25
N ARG A 329 14.27 -9.37 6.04
CA ARG A 329 13.41 -8.52 5.18
C ARG A 329 12.07 -8.15 5.82
N MET A 330 11.55 -9.00 6.71
CA MET A 330 10.29 -8.77 7.41
C MET A 330 10.47 -8.00 8.72
N LEU A 331 11.72 -7.64 9.05
CA LEU A 331 12.05 -6.74 10.14
C LEU A 331 12.43 -5.36 9.63
N THR A 332 12.37 -5.12 8.32
CA THR A 332 12.70 -3.83 7.70
C THR A 332 11.46 -3.08 7.26
N GLY A 333 11.57 -1.77 7.26
CA GLY A 333 10.57 -0.88 6.70
C GLY A 333 11.21 0.41 6.20
N LEU A 334 10.34 1.28 5.72
CA LEU A 334 10.66 2.61 5.27
C LEU A 334 9.72 3.59 5.97
N VAL A 335 10.25 4.73 6.41
CA VAL A 335 9.46 5.94 6.64
C VAL A 335 9.69 6.84 5.44
N SER A 336 8.63 7.26 4.77
CA SER A 336 8.70 8.25 3.70
C SER A 336 8.42 9.64 4.26
N GLY A 337 9.15 10.65 3.76
CA GLY A 337 8.81 12.06 3.93
C GLY A 337 8.50 12.65 2.56
N VAL A 338 7.28 13.17 2.35
CA VAL A 338 6.86 13.76 1.09
C VAL A 338 6.52 15.23 1.30
N THR A 339 7.16 16.11 0.53
CA THR A 339 6.88 17.55 0.56
C THR A 339 6.02 17.91 -0.65
N PHE A 340 4.88 18.52 -0.34
CA PHE A 340 3.95 19.10 -1.29
C PHE A 340 4.18 20.61 -1.38
N THR A 341 4.17 21.17 -2.58
CA THR A 341 4.23 22.60 -2.82
C THR A 341 3.07 23.01 -3.72
N GLU A 342 2.40 24.08 -3.35
CA GLU A 342 1.29 24.61 -4.13
C GLU A 342 1.79 25.17 -5.47
N VAL A 343 1.16 24.74 -6.57
CA VAL A 343 1.53 25.11 -7.94
C VAL A 343 0.48 25.99 -8.62
N SER A 344 -0.78 25.87 -8.20
CA SER A 344 -1.89 26.77 -8.49
C SER A 344 -2.86 26.76 -7.30
N ASP A 345 -3.78 27.73 -7.23
CA ASP A 345 -4.65 27.92 -6.06
C ASP A 345 -5.36 26.60 -5.66
N GLY A 346 -5.01 26.05 -4.51
CA GLY A 346 -5.56 24.79 -3.98
C GLY A 346 -5.03 23.49 -4.59
N HIS A 347 -4.05 23.57 -5.50
CA HIS A 347 -3.42 22.43 -6.17
C HIS A 347 -1.95 22.29 -5.80
N PHE A 348 -1.55 21.08 -5.42
CA PHE A 348 -0.23 20.79 -4.89
C PHE A 348 0.47 19.70 -5.71
N ASP A 349 1.76 19.88 -5.94
CA ASP A 349 2.64 18.84 -6.51
C ASP A 349 3.61 18.31 -5.47
N VAL A 350 4.01 17.04 -5.62
CA VAL A 350 5.13 16.46 -4.86
C VAL A 350 6.45 17.04 -5.38
N THR A 351 7.12 17.85 -4.57
CA THR A 351 8.41 18.49 -4.90
C THR A 351 9.61 17.82 -4.25
N SER A 352 9.40 17.05 -3.18
CA SER A 352 10.44 16.20 -2.58
C SER A 352 9.85 14.88 -2.10
N LEU A 353 10.62 13.80 -2.25
CA LEU A 353 10.33 12.50 -1.66
C LEU A 353 11.62 11.96 -1.04
N GLU A 354 11.58 11.71 0.28
CA GLU A 354 12.69 11.21 1.08
C GLU A 354 12.35 9.83 1.64
N GLY A 355 13.31 8.91 1.61
CA GLY A 355 13.21 7.58 2.21
C GLY A 355 14.11 7.44 3.42
N TYR A 356 13.53 7.03 4.55
CA TYR A 356 14.24 6.77 5.81
C TYR A 356 14.14 5.30 6.20
N PRO A 357 15.20 4.52 5.94
CA PRO A 357 15.27 3.10 6.29
C PRO A 357 15.13 2.85 7.80
N VAL A 358 14.24 1.94 8.15
CA VAL A 358 14.01 1.53 9.54
C VAL A 358 14.09 0.01 9.70
N ALA A 359 14.44 -0.45 10.90
CA ALA A 359 14.45 -1.86 11.23
C ALA A 359 13.93 -2.13 12.65
N SER A 360 13.23 -3.25 12.83
CA SER A 360 12.88 -3.78 14.15
C SER A 360 14.11 -4.41 14.79
N SER A 361 14.51 -3.92 15.96
CA SER A 361 15.59 -4.55 16.73
C SER A 361 15.13 -5.89 17.32
N LYS A 362 16.08 -6.83 17.44
CA LYS A 362 15.84 -8.14 18.06
C LYS A 362 16.17 -8.09 19.56
N GLY A 363 15.52 -8.95 20.35
CA GLY A 363 15.86 -9.18 21.77
C GLY A 363 15.00 -8.41 22.78
N THR A 364 15.46 -8.32 24.02
CA THR A 364 14.73 -7.79 25.20
C THR A 364 14.73 -6.26 25.31
N SER A 365 14.95 -5.58 24.19
CA SER A 365 14.89 -4.12 24.06
C SER A 365 14.45 -3.78 22.63
N ALA A 366 13.37 -4.44 22.20
CA ALA A 366 12.82 -4.27 20.86
C ALA A 366 12.38 -2.81 20.64
N ARG A 367 12.77 -2.24 19.50
CA ARG A 367 12.44 -0.88 19.05
C ARG A 367 12.37 -0.87 17.53
N SER A 368 11.66 0.10 16.98
CA SER A 368 11.84 0.56 15.61
C SER A 368 13.07 1.46 15.57
N ILE A 369 14.08 1.09 14.80
CA ILE A 369 15.39 1.73 14.72
C ILE A 369 15.48 2.55 13.44
N ASP A 370 15.85 3.82 13.57
CA ASP A 370 16.42 4.60 12.47
C ASP A 370 17.79 4.02 12.12
N ILE A 371 17.89 3.32 10.98
CA ILE A 371 19.10 2.60 10.56
C ILE A 371 20.28 3.56 10.37
N VAL A 372 20.02 4.76 9.85
CA VAL A 372 21.08 5.75 9.57
C VAL A 372 21.70 6.21 10.87
N ARG A 373 20.85 6.61 11.81
CA ARG A 373 21.28 7.09 13.13
C ARG A 373 21.97 6.00 13.95
N ALA A 374 21.59 4.74 13.77
CA ALA A 374 22.21 3.60 14.45
C ALA A 374 23.59 3.20 13.88
N GLY A 375 24.02 3.77 12.73
CA GLY A 375 25.30 3.47 12.10
C GLY A 375 25.25 2.24 11.20
N CYS A 376 25.02 2.48 9.91
CA CYS A 376 24.77 1.47 8.87
C CYS A 376 25.94 1.20 7.92
N GLY A 377 27.09 1.87 8.10
CA GLY A 377 28.22 1.85 7.17
C GLY A 377 29.07 0.59 7.30
N GLY A 378 29.59 0.07 6.18
CA GLY A 378 30.53 -1.07 6.17
C GLY A 378 29.96 -2.36 6.79
N SER A 379 30.59 -2.87 7.86
CA SER A 379 30.15 -4.05 8.63
C SER A 379 29.21 -3.72 9.80
N GLY A 380 28.52 -2.57 9.76
CA GLY A 380 27.60 -2.12 10.80
C GLY A 380 26.42 -3.06 11.05
N GLN A 381 25.81 -2.97 12.24
CA GLN A 381 24.75 -3.87 12.71
C GLN A 381 23.54 -3.98 11.76
N TYR A 382 23.26 -2.91 11.00
CA TYR A 382 22.12 -2.80 10.08
C TYR A 382 22.52 -2.64 8.61
N ALA A 383 23.77 -2.90 8.25
CA ALA A 383 24.27 -2.72 6.88
C ALA A 383 23.48 -3.57 5.86
N SER A 384 23.13 -4.81 6.20
CA SER A 384 22.34 -5.67 5.31
C SER A 384 20.92 -5.15 5.11
N GLN A 385 20.27 -4.68 6.17
CA GLN A 385 18.93 -4.10 6.13
C GLN A 385 18.93 -2.82 5.29
N TRP A 386 19.92 -1.96 5.49
CA TRP A 386 20.12 -0.75 4.68
C TRP A 386 20.22 -1.10 3.20
N GLN A 387 21.13 -2.02 2.84
CA GLN A 387 21.34 -2.40 1.44
C GLN A 387 20.08 -2.98 0.80
N MET A 388 19.36 -3.84 1.53
CA MET A 388 18.10 -4.43 1.04
C MET A 388 17.04 -3.37 0.71
N ILE A 389 16.93 -2.33 1.54
CA ILE A 389 15.97 -1.23 1.34
C ILE A 389 16.41 -0.36 0.15
N VAL A 390 17.70 0.00 0.07
CA VAL A 390 18.25 0.78 -1.04
C VAL A 390 18.11 0.03 -2.38
N ASP A 391 18.33 -1.28 -2.39
CA ASP A 391 18.17 -2.11 -3.59
C ASP A 391 16.71 -2.13 -4.06
N ALA A 392 15.76 -2.30 -3.12
CA ALA A 392 14.33 -2.24 -3.41
C ALA A 392 13.93 -0.87 -4.01
N GLU A 393 14.52 0.22 -3.51
CA GLU A 393 14.19 1.59 -3.93
C GLU A 393 15.07 2.14 -5.06
N SER A 394 15.95 1.33 -5.64
CA SER A 394 16.89 1.76 -6.69
C SER A 394 16.24 2.50 -7.86
N LYS A 395 15.01 2.10 -8.25
CA LYS A 395 14.23 2.79 -9.30
C LYS A 395 13.70 4.13 -8.85
N ALA A 396 13.18 4.23 -7.62
CA ALA A 396 12.70 5.48 -7.07
C ALA A 396 13.85 6.48 -6.89
N ILE A 397 15.02 6.00 -6.45
CA ILE A 397 16.25 6.79 -6.32
C ILE A 397 16.67 7.35 -7.68
N ALA A 398 16.64 6.53 -8.74
CA ALA A 398 16.92 6.98 -10.10
C ALA A 398 15.92 8.04 -10.63
N LEU A 399 14.71 8.09 -10.05
CA LEU A 399 13.66 9.07 -10.34
C LEU A 399 13.68 10.28 -9.40
N GLY A 400 14.69 10.40 -8.52
CA GLY A 400 14.89 11.56 -7.65
C GLY A 400 14.42 11.39 -6.21
N MET A 401 13.99 10.19 -5.79
CA MET A 401 13.79 9.91 -4.37
C MET A 401 15.13 10.03 -3.63
N GLN A 402 15.14 10.87 -2.61
CA GLN A 402 16.31 11.13 -1.79
C GLN A 402 16.44 10.09 -0.69
N PHE A 403 17.64 9.57 -0.50
CA PHE A 403 17.99 8.73 0.61
C PHE A 403 19.11 9.41 1.40
N PRO A 404 19.13 9.28 2.73
CA PRO A 404 20.27 9.71 3.54
C PRO A 404 21.56 9.10 2.98
N GLU A 405 22.63 9.89 2.95
CA GLU A 405 23.94 9.43 2.52
C GLU A 405 24.32 8.12 3.22
N PRO A 406 25.01 7.18 2.53
CA PRO A 406 25.49 5.96 3.15
C PRO A 406 26.29 6.35 4.39
N CYS A 407 25.93 5.76 5.53
CA CYS A 407 26.62 6.02 6.79
C CYS A 407 28.14 5.85 6.56
N LYS A 408 28.92 6.92 6.76
CA LYS A 408 30.37 6.93 6.57
C LYS A 408 31.09 6.07 7.60
#